data_AF-A0A8S7C3H8-F1
#
_entry.id   AF-A0A8S7C3H8-F1
#
_cell.length_a   1.000
_cell.length_b   1.000
_cell.length_c   1.000
_cell.angle_alpha   90.00
_cell.angle_beta   90.00
_cell.angle_gamma   90.00
#
_symmetry.space_group_name_H-M   'P 1'
#
loop_
_entity.id
_entity.type
_entity.pdbx_description
1 polymer ?
#
loop_
_entity_poly.entity_id
_entity_poly.type
_entity_poly.pdbx_seq_one_letter_code
_entity_poly.pdbx_strand_id
1 'polypeptide(L)'
;MECQNRSDKYIWSPHDAYFYKGLSELIVDIDRLIYLSLEKIRKDFVFINLSTDSLSEFINRDNEWLSAVKGKQVVLIAARKSEALANYWYYNSNIRGV
;
A
#
# COMPACT_ATOMS: atom_id res chain seq x y z
N MET A 1 53.35 -12.76 -16.95
CA MET A 1 52.94 -13.58 -15.80
C MET A 1 51.68 -12.95 -15.26
N GLU A 2 50.60 -13.71 -15.29
CA GLU A 2 49.22 -13.24 -15.24
C GLU A 2 48.86 -12.53 -13.93
N CYS A 3 48.01 -11.51 -14.02
CA CYS A 3 47.35 -10.88 -12.89
C CYS A 3 46.68 -11.96 -12.03
N GLN A 4 47.26 -12.25 -10.86
CA GLN A 4 46.59 -13.00 -9.82
C GLN A 4 45.34 -12.21 -9.41
N ASN A 5 44.17 -12.70 -9.82
CA ASN A 5 42.87 -12.27 -9.34
C ASN A 5 42.87 -12.34 -7.80
N ARG A 6 43.07 -11.20 -7.15
CA ARG A 6 42.66 -11.04 -5.75
C ARG A 6 41.15 -11.20 -5.75
N SER A 7 40.67 -12.36 -5.30
CA SER A 7 39.29 -12.55 -4.91
C SER A 7 39.04 -11.62 -3.72
N ASP A 8 38.63 -10.40 -4.00
CA ASP A 8 38.21 -9.45 -2.99
C ASP A 8 36.99 -10.03 -2.27
N LYS A 9 37.30 -10.59 -1.10
CA LYS A 9 36.46 -10.95 0.04
C LYS A 9 34.95 -10.67 -0.15
N TYR A 10 34.21 -11.68 -0.57
CA TYR A 10 32.85 -11.81 -0.08
C TYR A 10 32.95 -12.12 1.44
N ILE A 11 32.33 -11.30 2.29
CA ILE A 11 32.30 -11.50 3.75
C ILE A 11 31.64 -12.86 4.10
N TRP A 12 30.81 -13.38 3.19
CA TRP A 12 30.07 -14.63 3.35
C TRP A 12 30.38 -15.57 2.18
N SER A 13 30.44 -16.87 2.46
CA SER A 13 30.65 -17.88 1.42
C SER A 13 29.48 -17.85 0.42
N PRO A 14 29.70 -17.97 -0.90
CA PRO A 14 28.64 -18.07 -1.90
C PRO A 14 27.72 -19.30 -1.72
N HIS A 15 28.04 -20.20 -0.78
CA HIS A 15 27.22 -21.35 -0.39
C HIS A 15 26.80 -21.30 1.09
N ASP A 16 26.82 -20.12 1.71
CA ASP A 16 26.39 -19.98 3.11
C ASP A 16 24.87 -20.13 3.23
N ALA A 17 24.45 -21.36 3.49
CA ALA A 17 23.04 -21.72 3.66
C ALA A 17 22.36 -20.94 4.79
N TYR A 18 23.09 -20.48 5.82
CA TYR A 18 22.53 -19.68 6.90
C TYR A 18 22.21 -18.26 6.43
N PHE A 19 23.08 -17.66 5.61
CA PHE A 19 22.81 -16.35 5.02
C PHE A 19 21.58 -16.39 4.11
N TYR A 20 21.49 -17.36 3.19
CA TYR A 20 20.33 -17.49 2.30
C TYR A 20 19.03 -17.76 3.07
N LYS A 21 19.09 -18.61 4.11
CA LYS A 21 17.94 -18.87 4.97
C LYS A 21 17.49 -17.60 5.71
N GLY A 22 18.41 -16.92 6.38
CA GLY A 22 18.11 -15.68 7.11
C GLY A 22 17.58 -14.57 6.22
N LEU A 23 18.14 -14.42 5.00
CA LEU A 23 17.64 -13.45 4.02
C LEU A 23 16.23 -13.82 3.52
N SER A 24 15.95 -15.10 3.29
CA SER A 24 14.62 -15.55 2.86
C SER A 24 13.55 -15.34 3.94
N GLU A 25 13.89 -15.61 5.21
CA GLU A 25 13.03 -15.37 6.35
C GLU A 25 12.76 -13.86 6.52
N LEU A 26 13.80 -13.03 6.40
CA LEU A 26 13.67 -11.58 6.45
C LEU A 26 12.78 -11.03 5.34
N ILE A 27 12.91 -11.54 4.10
CA ILE A 27 12.05 -11.12 2.98
C ILE A 27 10.59 -11.46 3.26
N VAL A 28 10.31 -12.68 3.75
CA VAL A 28 8.95 -13.12 4.10
C VAL A 28 8.39 -12.29 5.27
N ASP A 29 9.22 -11.99 6.27
CA ASP A 29 8.82 -11.17 7.40
C ASP A 29 8.55 -9.72 6.98
N ILE A 30 9.41 -9.13 6.16
CA ILE A 30 9.20 -7.79 5.59
C ILE A 30 7.92 -7.75 4.76
N ASP A 31 7.68 -8.75 3.91
CA ASP A 31 6.46 -8.83 3.08
C ASP A 31 5.21 -8.88 3.96
N ARG A 32 5.26 -9.62 5.08
CA ARG A 32 4.17 -9.71 6.07
C ARG A 32 4.05 -8.50 6.99
N LEU A 33 5.13 -7.75 7.22
CA LEU A 33 5.17 -6.60 8.14
C LEU A 33 4.87 -5.28 7.43
N ILE A 34 5.28 -5.11 6.17
CA ILE A 34 5.05 -3.89 5.39
C ILE A 34 3.69 -3.92 4.69
N TYR A 35 3.32 -5.07 4.13
CA TYR A 35 2.07 -5.19 3.37
C TYR A 35 1.03 -5.98 4.17
N LEU A 36 -0.15 -5.38 4.32
CA LEU A 36 -1.31 -6.13 4.77
C LEU A 36 -1.63 -7.22 3.73
N SER A 37 -2.05 -8.40 4.20
CA SER A 37 -2.48 -9.45 3.29
C SER A 37 -3.62 -8.96 2.41
N LEU A 38 -3.71 -9.48 1.18
CA LEU A 38 -4.76 -9.09 0.24
C LEU A 38 -6.17 -9.33 0.81
N GLU A 39 -6.34 -10.38 1.60
CA GLU A 39 -7.59 -10.66 2.31
C GLU A 39 -7.95 -9.55 3.30
N LYS A 40 -6.97 -9.09 4.07
CA LYS A 40 -7.15 -8.01 5.04
C LYS A 40 -7.44 -6.69 4.33
N ILE A 41 -6.74 -6.39 3.24
CA ILE A 41 -7.01 -5.21 2.40
C ILE A 41 -8.45 -5.24 1.88
N ARG A 42 -8.92 -6.36 1.31
CA ARG A 42 -10.29 -6.48 0.77
C ARG A 42 -11.37 -6.36 1.83
N LYS A 43 -11.09 -6.83 3.04
CA LYS A 43 -12.04 -6.79 4.16
C LYS A 43 -12.13 -5.38 4.74
N ASP A 44 -10.99 -4.76 5.01
CA ASP A 44 -10.90 -3.60 5.87
C ASP A 44 -10.83 -2.28 5.08
N PHE A 45 -10.51 -2.30 3.78
CA PHE A 45 -10.31 -1.10 2.97
C PHE A 45 -11.33 -0.98 1.84
N VAL A 46 -11.61 0.26 1.45
CA VAL A 46 -12.35 0.62 0.24
C VAL A 46 -11.57 1.68 -0.52
N PHE A 47 -11.34 1.44 -1.80
CA PHE A 47 -10.65 2.37 -2.69
C PHE A 47 -11.67 3.07 -3.57
N ILE A 48 -11.67 4.40 -3.53
CA ILE A 48 -12.57 5.24 -4.32
C ILE A 48 -11.73 6.04 -5.30
N ASN A 49 -11.94 5.82 -6.59
CA ASN A 49 -11.34 6.63 -7.63
C ASN A 49 -12.20 7.87 -7.89
N LEU A 50 -11.68 9.04 -7.56
CA LEU A 50 -12.30 10.33 -7.77
C LEU A 50 -11.98 10.85 -9.17
N SER A 51 -12.79 10.41 -10.12
CA SER A 51 -12.90 11.05 -11.44
C SER A 51 -14.00 12.11 -11.44
N THR A 52 -13.94 13.04 -12.38
CA THR A 52 -14.97 14.07 -12.60
C THR A 52 -16.37 13.47 -12.76
N ASP A 53 -16.46 12.33 -13.45
CA ASP A 53 -17.74 11.66 -13.74
C ASP A 53 -18.32 11.02 -12.47
N SER A 54 -17.47 10.32 -11.70
CA SER A 54 -17.87 9.65 -10.45
C SER A 54 -18.20 10.63 -9.32
N LEU A 55 -17.66 11.84 -9.38
CA LEU A 55 -17.81 12.85 -8.34
C LEU A 55 -19.27 13.22 -8.11
N SER A 56 -20.01 13.42 -9.20
CA SER A 56 -21.42 13.78 -9.15
C SER A 56 -22.25 12.69 -8.45
N GLU A 57 -21.95 11.42 -8.70
CA GLU A 57 -22.62 10.30 -8.03
C GLU A 57 -22.27 10.23 -6.54
N PHE A 58 -21.00 10.41 -6.16
CA PHE A 58 -20.59 10.39 -4.75
C PHE A 58 -21.22 11.53 -3.94
N ILE A 59 -21.41 12.71 -4.54
CA ILE A 59 -22.11 13.83 -3.90
C ILE A 59 -23.60 13.52 -3.76
N ASN A 60 -24.24 13.09 -4.86
CA ASN A 60 -25.69 12.93 -4.90
C ASN A 60 -26.19 11.72 -4.09
N ARG A 61 -25.32 10.76 -3.81
CA ARG A 61 -25.64 9.52 -3.06
C ARG A 61 -24.79 9.36 -1.79
N ASP A 62 -24.37 10.47 -1.19
CA ASP A 62 -23.46 10.50 -0.04
C ASP A 62 -23.83 9.48 1.05
N ASN A 63 -25.09 9.44 1.45
CA ASN A 63 -25.59 8.59 2.52
C ASN A 63 -25.55 7.09 2.18
N GLU A 64 -25.74 6.71 0.91
CA GLU A 64 -25.76 5.30 0.49
C GLU A 64 -24.36 4.69 0.57
N TRP A 65 -23.38 5.36 -0.03
CA TRP A 65 -22.02 4.81 -0.06
C TRP A 65 -21.32 4.96 1.29
N LEU A 66 -21.56 6.04 2.05
CA LEU A 66 -21.04 6.20 3.41
C LEU A 66 -21.50 5.06 4.34
N SER A 67 -22.77 4.65 4.21
CA SER A 67 -23.31 3.50 4.93
C SER A 67 -22.61 2.20 4.51
N ALA A 68 -22.40 2.00 3.20
CA ALA A 68 -21.75 0.81 2.66
C ALA A 68 -20.28 0.66 3.07
N VAL A 69 -19.58 1.78 3.35
CA VAL A 69 -18.16 1.77 3.79
C VAL A 69 -17.99 1.90 5.30
N LYS A 70 -19.08 1.90 6.08
CA LYS A 70 -19.03 2.05 7.53
C LYS A 70 -18.15 0.98 8.18
N GLY A 71 -17.21 1.41 9.01
CA GLY A 71 -16.27 0.52 9.70
C GLY A 71 -15.07 0.08 8.86
N LYS A 72 -14.98 0.53 7.61
CA LYS A 72 -13.81 0.32 6.74
C LYS A 72 -12.96 1.59 6.66
N GLN A 73 -11.69 1.41 6.31
CA GLN A 73 -10.79 2.50 5.96
C GLN A 73 -10.98 2.88 4.49
N VAL A 74 -11.24 4.16 4.24
CA VAL A 74 -11.47 4.66 2.87
C VAL A 74 -10.20 5.32 2.35
N VAL A 75 -9.78 4.90 1.16
CA VAL A 75 -8.64 5.46 0.44
C VAL A 75 -9.17 6.16 -0.81
N LEU A 76 -8.97 7.48 -0.88
CA LEU A 76 -9.36 8.30 -2.02
C LEU A 76 -8.19 8.39 -3.00
N ILE A 77 -8.41 7.96 -4.24
CA ILE A 77 -7.45 8.07 -5.32
C ILE A 77 -7.94 9.18 -6.23
N ALA A 78 -7.19 10.28 -6.33
CA ALA A 78 -7.58 11.44 -7.12
C ALA A 78 -6.45 11.85 -8.05
N ALA A 79 -6.79 12.41 -9.22
CA ALA A 79 -5.83 13.18 -9.99
C ALA A 79 -5.32 14.35 -9.15
N ARG A 80 -4.06 14.76 -9.32
CA ARG A 80 -3.46 15.85 -8.53
C ARG A 80 -4.28 17.15 -8.56
N LYS A 81 -4.94 17.45 -9.68
CA LYS A 81 -5.83 18.62 -9.81
C LYS A 81 -7.10 18.53 -8.94
N SER A 82 -7.46 17.34 -8.50
CA SER A 82 -8.63 17.02 -7.66
C SER A 82 -8.26 16.76 -6.20
N GLU A 83 -6.99 16.98 -5.81
CA GLU A 83 -6.50 16.77 -4.44
C GLU A 83 -7.26 17.63 -3.42
N ALA A 84 -7.52 18.90 -3.73
CA ALA A 84 -8.27 19.80 -2.86
C ALA A 84 -9.68 19.29 -2.54
N LEU A 85 -10.30 18.59 -3.50
CA LEU A 85 -11.62 18.02 -3.38
C LEU A 85 -11.63 16.74 -2.55
N ALA A 86 -10.62 15.87 -2.75
CA ALA A 86 -10.40 14.72 -1.89
C ALA A 86 -10.19 15.15 -0.42
N ASN A 87 -9.40 16.20 -0.19
CA ASN A 87 -9.18 16.78 1.12
C ASN A 87 -10.45 17.38 1.72
N TYR A 88 -11.22 18.13 0.94
CA TYR A 88 -12.51 18.67 1.41
C TYR A 88 -13.41 17.55 1.94
N TRP A 89 -13.52 16.43 1.22
CA TRP A 89 -14.31 15.30 1.71
C TRP A 89 -13.69 14.63 2.90
N TYR A 90 -12.39 14.37 2.92
CA TYR A 90 -11.73 13.82 4.10
C TYR A 90 -12.07 14.59 5.39
N TYR A 91 -12.06 15.93 5.32
CA TYR A 91 -12.33 16.77 6.49
C TYR A 91 -13.82 16.90 6.85
N ASN A 92 -14.72 16.87 5.87
CA ASN A 92 -16.14 17.19 6.07
C ASN A 92 -17.06 15.97 6.05
N SER A 93 -16.60 14.86 5.48
CA SER A 93 -17.28 13.59 5.63
C SER A 93 -16.78 12.93 6.91
N ASN A 94 -17.64 12.17 7.59
CA ASN A 94 -17.30 11.46 8.83
C ASN A 94 -16.35 10.27 8.58
N ILE A 95 -15.55 10.36 7.51
CA ILE A 95 -14.64 9.35 7.00
C ILE A 95 -13.30 9.60 7.65
N ARG A 96 -12.91 8.67 8.51
CA ARG A 96 -11.55 8.63 9.05
C ARG A 96 -10.67 7.87 8.06
N GLY A 97 -10.00 8.57 7.16
CA GLY A 97 -8.89 8.00 6.37
C GLY A 97 -7.53 8.33 7.01
N VAL A 98 -6.44 7.81 6.46
CA VAL A 98 -5.07 8.30 6.69
C VAL A 98 -4.63 9.01 5.42
#